data_AF-A0A833HL35-F1
#
_entry.id   AF-A0A833HL35-F1
#
_cell.length_a   1.000
_cell.length_b   1.000
_cell.length_c   1.000
_cell.angle_alpha   90.00
_cell.angle_beta   90.00
_cell.angle_gamma   90.00
#
_symmetry.space_group_name_H-M   'P 1'
#
loop_
_entity.id
_entity.type
_entity.pdbx_description
1 polymer ?
#
loop_
_entity_poly.entity_id
_entity_poly.type
_entity_poly.pdbx_seq_one_letter_code
_entity_poly.pdbx_strand_id
1 'polypeptide(L)'
;MGKSTYNRSFNSLKELAEDIKDFIDQKFLDNLVVVGWSTGGGVAMELALSYPEVVDRLVLICSVSYKGYPIYKKDQQGQPIIGEVYETKEEMAQDIAQVVVPLKAIENKDYETMAQIWNALIYVHKKPSDEDYRAYLDATFDQRNLIDIDWSLLTFNLEDRIKNLNVPVLALRGDSDLVVTKDMVEETVEAI
;
A
#
# COMPACT_ATOMS: atom_id res chain seq x y z
N MET A 1 8.14 7.47 4.72
CA MET A 1 6.85 8.20 4.82
C MET A 1 6.80 9.00 6.11
N GLY A 2 5.93 10.01 6.18
CA GLY A 2 5.82 10.86 7.37
C GLY A 2 7.13 11.55 7.69
N LYS A 3 7.49 11.54 8.98
CA LYS A 3 8.71 12.18 9.51
C LYS A 3 9.99 11.35 9.35
N SER A 4 9.90 10.09 8.89
CA SER A 4 11.09 9.27 8.60
C SER A 4 11.85 9.82 7.40
N THR A 5 13.17 9.64 7.33
CA THR A 5 13.96 10.07 6.18
C THR A 5 13.54 9.36 4.89
N TYR A 6 13.69 10.02 3.76
CA TYR A 6 13.54 9.44 2.43
C TYR A 6 14.82 9.76 1.66
N ASN A 7 15.77 8.81 1.71
CA ASN A 7 17.14 9.03 1.25
C ASN A 7 17.37 8.59 -0.20
N ARG A 8 16.66 7.54 -0.63
CA ARG A 8 16.75 6.97 -1.97
C ARG A 8 15.35 6.54 -2.44
N SER A 9 15.14 6.62 -3.75
CA SER A 9 13.98 6.00 -4.38
C SER A 9 14.10 4.48 -4.35
N PHE A 10 12.97 3.79 -4.30
CA PHE A 10 12.84 2.33 -4.28
C PHE A 10 11.83 1.85 -5.34
N ASN A 11 11.87 0.56 -5.66
CA ASN A 11 11.05 -0.03 -6.71
C ASN A 11 10.29 -1.30 -6.28
N SER A 12 10.44 -1.73 -5.02
CA SER A 12 9.75 -2.91 -4.51
C SER A 12 9.33 -2.76 -3.05
N LEU A 13 8.26 -3.47 -2.65
CA LEU A 13 7.87 -3.57 -1.25
C LEU A 13 8.88 -4.36 -0.41
N LYS A 14 9.68 -5.21 -1.04
CA LYS A 14 10.79 -5.92 -0.39
C LYS A 14 11.81 -4.96 0.22
N GLU A 15 12.16 -3.88 -0.48
CA GLU A 15 13.09 -2.86 0.06
C GLU A 15 12.54 -2.21 1.34
N LEU A 16 11.22 -2.02 1.44
CA LEU A 16 10.58 -1.55 2.67
C LEU A 16 10.58 -2.62 3.76
N ALA A 17 10.44 -3.90 3.41
CA ALA A 17 10.55 -4.99 4.37
C ALA A 17 11.98 -5.12 4.93
N GLU A 18 13.00 -4.87 4.11
CA GLU A 18 14.40 -4.78 4.52
C GLU A 18 14.61 -3.62 5.51
N ASP A 19 14.05 -2.43 5.25
CA ASP A 19 14.09 -1.30 6.21
C ASP A 19 13.44 -1.66 7.56
N ILE A 20 12.33 -2.43 7.55
CA ILE A 20 11.67 -2.91 8.77
C ILE A 20 12.54 -3.94 9.49
N LYS A 21 13.17 -4.87 8.76
CA LYS A 21 14.09 -5.85 9.34
C LYS A 21 15.29 -5.17 10.01
N ASP A 22 15.89 -4.17 9.37
CA ASP A 22 16.98 -3.39 9.95
C ASP A 22 16.55 -2.70 11.25
N PHE A 23 15.32 -2.18 11.31
CA PHE A 23 14.76 -1.62 12.53
C PHE A 23 14.57 -2.68 13.63
N ILE A 24 14.02 -3.85 13.30
CA ILE A 24 13.83 -4.97 14.21
C ILE A 24 15.17 -5.39 14.84
N ASP A 25 16.22 -5.52 14.03
CA ASP A 25 17.56 -5.92 14.48
C ASP A 25 18.19 -4.88 15.41
N GLN A 26 18.10 -3.60 15.05
CA GLN A 26 18.60 -2.50 15.89
C GLN A 26 17.87 -2.38 17.23
N LYS A 27 16.63 -2.87 17.30
CA LYS A 27 15.84 -2.89 18.53
C LYS A 27 15.89 -4.23 19.26
N PHE A 28 16.62 -5.21 18.73
CA PHE A 28 16.74 -6.56 19.29
C PHE A 28 15.36 -7.18 19.56
N LEU A 29 14.46 -7.03 18.60
CA LEU A 29 13.09 -7.56 18.68
C LEU A 29 13.03 -8.96 18.06
N ASP A 30 12.24 -9.86 18.65
CA ASP A 30 12.00 -11.22 18.16
C ASP A 30 10.53 -11.63 18.33
N ASN A 31 10.13 -12.73 17.69
CA ASN A 31 8.81 -13.38 17.83
C ASN A 31 7.62 -12.43 17.67
N LEU A 32 7.64 -11.62 16.59
CA LEU A 32 6.72 -10.52 16.43
C LEU A 32 5.38 -10.94 15.82
N VAL A 33 4.30 -10.35 16.33
CA VAL A 33 3.05 -10.25 15.58
C VAL A 33 3.12 -9.02 14.69
N VAL A 34 3.15 -9.23 13.38
CA VAL A 34 3.24 -8.15 12.40
C VAL A 34 1.84 -7.84 11.90
N VAL A 35 1.45 -6.57 11.99
CA VAL A 35 0.15 -6.09 11.51
C VAL A 35 0.39 -5.12 10.36
N GLY A 36 0.00 -5.53 9.15
CA GLY A 36 0.11 -4.72 7.95
C GLY A 36 -1.26 -4.21 7.50
N TRP A 37 -1.36 -2.90 7.27
CA TRP A 37 -2.56 -2.27 6.71
C TRP A 37 -2.32 -1.79 5.29
N SER A 38 -3.21 -2.14 4.35
CA SER A 38 -3.11 -1.73 2.94
C SER A 38 -1.75 -2.12 2.33
N THR A 39 -0.99 -1.17 1.77
CA THR A 39 0.38 -1.39 1.29
C THR A 39 1.27 -2.06 2.34
N GLY A 40 1.08 -1.73 3.62
CA GLY A 40 1.81 -2.35 4.73
C GLY A 40 1.57 -3.85 4.86
N GLY A 41 0.46 -4.38 4.35
CA GLY A 41 0.22 -5.82 4.27
C GLY A 41 1.14 -6.51 3.26
N GLY A 42 1.40 -5.91 2.11
CA GLY A 42 2.40 -6.40 1.14
C GLY A 42 3.81 -6.40 1.73
N VAL A 43 4.19 -5.32 2.43
CA VAL A 43 5.47 -5.24 3.16
C VAL A 43 5.58 -6.29 4.25
N ALA A 44 4.50 -6.53 4.99
CA ALA A 44 4.47 -7.54 6.06
C ALA A 44 4.55 -8.97 5.51
N MET A 45 3.93 -9.26 4.36
CA MET A 45 4.10 -10.53 3.65
C MET A 45 5.55 -10.73 3.19
N GLU A 46 6.19 -9.70 2.61
CA GLU A 46 7.60 -9.75 2.23
C GLU A 46 8.52 -10.00 3.43
N LEU A 47 8.27 -9.34 4.55
CA LEU A 47 9.02 -9.53 5.79
C LEU A 47 8.89 -10.98 6.29
N ALA A 48 7.67 -11.51 6.36
CA ALA A 48 7.42 -12.87 6.84
C ALA A 48 7.98 -13.95 5.90
N LEU A 49 8.01 -13.71 4.59
CA LEU A 49 8.60 -14.63 3.62
C LEU A 49 10.13 -14.58 3.60
N SER A 50 10.71 -13.38 3.76
CA SER A 50 12.16 -13.17 3.69
C SER A 50 12.86 -13.45 5.02
N TYR A 51 12.17 -13.25 6.15
CA TYR A 51 12.68 -13.39 7.51
C TYR A 51 11.66 -14.12 8.40
N PRO A 52 11.31 -15.37 8.09
CA PRO A 52 10.29 -16.12 8.83
C PRO A 52 10.65 -16.32 10.31
N GLU A 53 11.92 -16.22 10.68
CA GLU A 53 12.40 -16.36 12.06
C GLU A 53 12.00 -15.20 12.98
N VAL A 54 11.67 -14.02 12.43
CA VAL A 54 11.27 -12.85 13.24
C VAL A 54 9.76 -12.68 13.34
N VAL A 55 8.98 -13.35 12.49
CA VAL A 55 7.52 -13.22 12.42
C VAL A 55 6.85 -14.46 13.00
N ASP A 56 6.14 -14.30 14.12
CA ASP A 56 5.36 -15.37 14.75
C ASP A 56 3.95 -15.46 14.17
N ARG A 57 3.30 -14.31 13.91
CA ARG A 57 1.96 -14.23 13.29
C ARG A 57 1.82 -13.00 12.43
N LEU A 58 0.95 -13.08 11.43
CA LEU A 58 0.66 -12.01 10.50
C LEU A 58 -0.82 -11.60 10.56
N VAL A 59 -1.10 -10.30 10.64
CA VAL A 59 -2.45 -9.75 10.50
C VAL A 59 -2.46 -8.79 9.31
N LEU A 60 -3.33 -9.08 8.34
CA LEU A 60 -3.50 -8.31 7.11
C LEU A 60 -4.82 -7.54 7.20
N ILE A 61 -4.76 -6.23 7.36
CA ILE A 61 -5.95 -5.36 7.44
C ILE A 61 -6.08 -4.65 6.11
N CYS A 62 -7.19 -4.85 5.40
CA CYS A 62 -7.43 -4.25 4.08
C CYS A 62 -6.19 -4.31 3.18
N SER A 63 -5.46 -5.43 3.21
CA SER A 63 -4.14 -5.56 2.58
C SER A 63 -4.26 -5.59 1.07
N VAL A 64 -3.24 -5.08 0.39
CA VAL A 64 -3.04 -5.37 -1.03
C VAL A 64 -2.93 -6.87 -1.27
N SER A 65 -3.29 -7.31 -2.47
CA SER A 65 -3.19 -8.71 -2.86
C SER A 65 -1.74 -9.18 -2.89
N TYR A 66 -1.53 -10.49 -2.70
CA TYR A 66 -0.24 -11.13 -2.99
C TYR A 66 0.19 -10.97 -4.47
N LYS A 67 -0.74 -10.62 -5.37
CA LYS A 67 -0.50 -10.27 -6.78
C LYS A 67 -0.31 -8.77 -7.04
N GLY A 68 -0.25 -7.96 -5.98
CA GLY A 68 -0.11 -6.51 -6.08
C GLY A 68 -1.42 -5.74 -6.15
N TYR A 69 -1.31 -4.52 -6.65
CA TYR A 69 -2.45 -3.63 -6.86
C TYR A 69 -2.35 -3.04 -8.26
N PRO A 70 -3.24 -3.41 -9.19
CA PRO A 70 -3.12 -3.00 -10.57
C PRO A 70 -3.41 -1.51 -10.74
N ILE A 71 -2.56 -0.83 -11.51
CA ILE A 71 -2.77 0.53 -12.00
C ILE A 71 -2.85 0.43 -13.52
N TYR A 72 -4.07 0.46 -14.04
CA TYR A 72 -4.32 0.36 -15.47
C TYR A 72 -4.16 1.71 -16.17
N LYS A 73 -3.73 1.68 -17.44
CA LYS A 73 -3.81 2.83 -18.35
C LYS A 73 -5.26 3.26 -18.53
N LYS A 74 -5.48 4.51 -18.95
CA LYS A 74 -6.80 5.08 -19.15
C LYS A 74 -7.08 5.37 -20.61
N ASP A 75 -8.33 5.19 -21.02
CA ASP A 75 -8.80 5.62 -22.32
C ASP A 75 -8.98 7.15 -22.41
N GLN A 76 -9.45 7.64 -23.55
CA GLN A 76 -9.68 9.07 -23.78
C GLN A 76 -10.77 9.68 -22.87
N GLN A 77 -11.60 8.84 -22.26
CA GLN A 77 -12.65 9.22 -21.32
C GLN A 77 -12.19 9.12 -19.85
N GLY A 78 -10.93 8.73 -19.62
CA GLY A 78 -10.37 8.55 -18.29
C GLY A 78 -10.75 7.23 -17.61
N GLN A 79 -11.32 6.27 -18.34
CA GLN A 79 -11.70 4.98 -17.79
C GLN A 79 -10.54 3.98 -17.84
N PRO A 80 -10.36 3.11 -16.82
CA PRO A 80 -9.32 2.08 -16.82
C PRO A 80 -9.49 1.09 -17.98
N ILE A 81 -8.40 0.85 -18.71
CA ILE A 81 -8.31 -0.21 -19.73
C ILE A 81 -7.81 -1.48 -19.04
N ILE A 82 -8.74 -2.36 -18.66
CA ILE A 82 -8.43 -3.56 -17.89
C ILE A 82 -7.42 -4.44 -18.66
N GLY A 83 -6.31 -4.77 -18.00
CA GLY A 83 -5.24 -5.60 -18.55
C GLY A 83 -4.07 -4.81 -19.16
N GLU A 84 -4.23 -3.50 -19.38
CA GLU A 84 -3.13 -2.65 -19.85
C GLU A 84 -2.47 -1.91 -18.68
N VAL A 85 -1.25 -2.34 -18.32
CA VAL A 85 -0.44 -1.73 -17.27
C VAL A 85 0.76 -0.96 -17.84
N TYR A 86 1.38 -0.14 -17.01
CA TYR A 86 2.59 0.62 -17.36
C TYR A 86 3.83 -0.26 -17.39
N GLU A 87 4.71 -0.05 -18.38
CA GLU A 87 5.95 -0.83 -18.51
C GLU A 87 7.11 -0.26 -17.70
N THR A 88 7.07 1.05 -17.42
CA THR A 88 8.10 1.75 -16.66
C THR A 88 7.49 2.64 -15.59
N LYS A 89 8.26 2.87 -14.53
CA LYS A 89 7.91 3.76 -13.43
C LYS A 89 7.71 5.19 -13.92
N GLU A 90 8.51 5.62 -14.90
CA GLU A 90 8.43 6.95 -15.50
C GLU A 90 7.14 7.14 -16.30
N GLU A 91 6.69 6.11 -17.03
CA GLU A 91 5.42 6.15 -17.76
C GLU A 91 4.23 6.20 -16.78
N MET A 92 4.24 5.34 -15.76
CA MET A 92 3.22 5.31 -14.71
C MET A 92 3.14 6.65 -13.97
N ALA A 93 4.27 7.31 -13.72
CA ALA A 93 4.34 8.60 -13.05
C ALA A 93 3.58 9.71 -13.79
N GLN A 94 3.28 9.54 -15.09
CA GLN A 94 2.50 10.49 -15.88
C GLN A 94 0.99 10.22 -15.80
N ASP A 95 0.54 9.17 -15.11
CA ASP A 95 -0.89 8.90 -14.95
C ASP A 95 -1.58 10.05 -14.22
N ILE A 96 -2.51 10.72 -14.91
CA ILE A 96 -3.12 11.93 -14.39
C ILE A 96 -3.96 11.66 -13.15
N ALA A 97 -4.78 10.61 -13.18
CA ALA A 97 -5.81 10.37 -12.19
C ALA A 97 -5.25 9.70 -10.92
N GLN A 98 -4.40 8.69 -11.10
CA GLN A 98 -3.83 7.92 -9.98
C GLN A 98 -2.57 8.57 -9.40
N VAL A 99 -1.75 9.26 -10.20
CA VAL A 99 -0.45 9.75 -9.74
C VAL A 99 -0.37 11.27 -9.71
N VAL A 100 -0.52 11.96 -10.85
CA VAL A 100 -0.23 13.39 -10.95
C VAL A 100 -1.16 14.24 -10.08
N VAL A 101 -2.47 13.96 -10.07
CA VAL A 101 -3.43 14.72 -9.25
C VAL A 101 -3.17 14.54 -7.75
N PRO A 102 -3.08 13.30 -7.20
CA PRO A 102 -2.72 13.13 -5.79
C PRO A 102 -1.34 13.68 -5.44
N LEU A 103 -0.34 13.50 -6.32
CA LEU A 103 1.01 14.04 -6.10
C LEU A 103 1.00 15.56 -5.97
N LYS A 104 0.36 16.26 -6.90
CA LYS A 104 0.24 17.73 -6.84
C LYS A 104 -0.55 18.19 -5.63
N ALA A 105 -1.55 17.42 -5.20
CA ALA A 105 -2.30 17.74 -3.99
C ALA A 105 -1.41 17.62 -2.74
N ILE A 106 -0.54 16.61 -2.68
CA ILE A 106 0.47 16.45 -1.63
C ILE A 106 1.48 17.61 -1.65
N GLU A 107 2.09 17.89 -2.80
CA GLU A 107 3.14 18.91 -2.95
C GLU A 107 2.64 20.32 -2.58
N ASN A 108 1.41 20.65 -2.99
CA ASN A 108 0.82 21.95 -2.75
C ASN A 108 0.04 22.04 -1.42
N LYS A 109 -0.05 20.94 -0.67
CA LYS A 109 -0.90 20.82 0.53
C LYS A 109 -2.35 21.22 0.24
N ASP A 110 -2.86 20.77 -0.90
CA ASP A 110 -4.21 21.06 -1.38
C ASP A 110 -5.24 20.22 -0.61
N TYR A 111 -5.76 20.82 0.47
CA TYR A 111 -6.78 20.19 1.31
C TYR A 111 -8.07 19.88 0.57
N GLU A 112 -8.46 20.72 -0.38
CA GLU A 112 -9.74 20.54 -1.08
C GLU A 112 -9.66 19.29 -1.96
N THR A 113 -8.64 19.21 -2.81
CA THR A 113 -8.43 18.05 -3.68
C THR A 113 -8.21 16.79 -2.86
N MET A 114 -7.38 16.84 -1.81
CA MET A 114 -7.13 15.65 -0.97
C MET A 114 -8.38 15.20 -0.21
N ALA A 115 -9.17 16.15 0.31
CA ALA A 115 -10.43 15.82 0.96
C ALA A 115 -11.43 15.20 -0.03
N GLN A 116 -11.50 15.68 -1.28
CA GLN A 116 -12.33 15.06 -2.32
C GLN A 116 -11.93 13.60 -2.56
N ILE A 117 -10.63 13.33 -2.72
CA ILE A 117 -10.10 11.95 -2.88
C ILE A 117 -10.48 11.08 -1.68
N TRP A 118 -10.21 11.54 -0.47
CA TRP A 118 -10.49 10.80 0.76
C TRP A 118 -11.98 10.54 0.97
N ASN A 119 -12.84 11.50 0.64
CA ASN A 119 -14.28 11.34 0.76
C ASN A 119 -14.87 10.42 -0.31
N ALA A 120 -14.21 10.30 -1.47
CA ALA A 120 -14.61 9.39 -2.53
C ALA A 120 -14.20 7.94 -2.24
N LEU A 121 -13.07 7.70 -1.55
CA LEU A 121 -12.46 6.38 -1.44
C LEU A 121 -12.33 5.83 -0.01
N ILE A 122 -12.17 6.69 1.00
CA ILE A 122 -11.83 6.29 2.38
C ILE A 122 -13.00 6.53 3.33
N TYR A 123 -13.51 7.76 3.41
CA TYR A 123 -14.59 8.13 4.34
C TYR A 123 -15.97 8.19 3.69
N VAL A 124 -16.36 7.06 3.10
CA VAL A 124 -17.63 6.93 2.33
C VAL A 124 -18.88 6.73 3.19
N HIS A 125 -18.72 6.44 4.49
CA HIS A 125 -19.84 6.25 5.42
C HIS A 125 -19.85 7.22 6.59
N LYS A 126 -18.77 7.21 7.37
CA LYS A 126 -18.64 8.05 8.57
C LYS A 126 -17.28 8.73 8.54
N LYS A 127 -17.32 10.06 8.52
CA LYS A 127 -16.13 10.88 8.68
C LYS A 127 -15.72 10.91 10.16
N PRO A 128 -14.41 11.04 10.45
CA PRO A 128 -13.96 11.30 11.81
C PRO A 128 -14.35 12.73 12.23
N SER A 129 -13.96 13.14 13.45
CA SER A 129 -14.13 14.54 13.88
C SER A 129 -13.37 15.49 12.95
N ASP A 130 -13.76 16.77 12.89
CA ASP A 130 -13.06 17.75 12.04
C ASP A 130 -11.58 17.89 12.43
N GLU A 131 -11.27 17.78 13.73
CA GLU A 131 -9.91 17.82 14.26
C GLU A 131 -9.08 16.62 13.76
N ASP A 132 -9.60 15.40 13.94
CA ASP A 132 -8.94 14.18 13.46
C ASP A 132 -8.80 14.18 11.94
N TYR A 133 -9.86 14.57 11.23
CA TYR A 133 -9.85 14.62 9.77
C TYR A 133 -8.76 15.54 9.25
N ARG A 134 -8.65 16.73 9.87
CA ARG A 134 -7.62 17.70 9.55
C ARG A 134 -6.21 17.16 9.81
N ALA A 135 -6.02 16.46 10.93
CA ALA A 135 -4.74 15.84 11.27
C ALA A 135 -4.35 14.71 10.31
N TYR A 136 -5.32 13.94 9.81
CA TYR A 136 -5.06 12.88 8.83
C TYR A 136 -4.69 13.43 7.45
N LEU A 137 -5.34 14.52 7.02
CA LEU A 137 -4.96 15.23 5.79
C LEU A 137 -3.56 15.84 5.92
N ASP A 138 -3.22 16.45 7.07
CA ASP A 138 -1.86 16.93 7.35
C ASP A 138 -0.82 15.82 7.19
N ALA A 139 -1.07 14.66 7.79
CA ALA A 139 -0.16 13.52 7.73
C ALA A 139 0.05 13.00 6.30
N THR A 140 -0.97 13.11 5.44
CA THR A 140 -0.87 12.75 4.01
C THR A 140 0.16 13.61 3.29
N PHE A 141 0.24 14.89 3.64
CA PHE A 141 1.13 15.86 2.99
C PHE A 141 2.61 15.67 3.35
N ASP A 142 2.94 14.82 4.31
CA ASP A 142 4.30 14.40 4.61
C ASP A 142 4.79 13.23 3.72
N GLN A 143 3.93 12.70 2.84
CA GLN A 143 4.30 11.65 1.90
C GLN A 143 5.24 12.19 0.82
N ARG A 144 6.32 11.44 0.54
CA ARG A 144 7.39 11.83 -0.41
C ARG A 144 7.71 10.77 -1.46
N ASN A 145 7.05 9.61 -1.36
CA ASN A 145 7.37 8.41 -2.11
C ASN A 145 6.13 7.83 -2.81
N LEU A 146 5.16 8.67 -3.20
CA LEU A 146 3.92 8.21 -3.85
C LEU A 146 4.20 7.37 -5.10
N ILE A 147 5.02 7.89 -6.02
CA ILE A 147 5.39 7.19 -7.26
C ILE A 147 6.08 5.84 -6.97
N ASP A 148 6.93 5.79 -5.95
CA ASP A 148 7.64 4.57 -5.56
C ASP A 148 6.68 3.51 -5.01
N ILE A 149 5.72 3.94 -4.18
CA ILE A 149 4.69 3.06 -3.63
C ILE A 149 3.80 2.55 -4.76
N ASP A 150 3.29 3.42 -5.63
CA ASP A 150 2.42 3.04 -6.74
C ASP A 150 3.12 2.05 -7.69
N TRP A 151 4.40 2.28 -7.98
CA TRP A 151 5.18 1.36 -8.83
C TRP A 151 5.44 0.03 -8.15
N SER A 152 5.81 0.07 -6.87
CA SER A 152 6.04 -1.14 -6.08
C SER A 152 4.77 -1.97 -5.96
N LEU A 153 3.61 -1.32 -5.86
CA LEU A 153 2.30 -1.94 -5.82
C LEU A 153 1.90 -2.57 -7.16
N LEU A 154 2.12 -1.84 -8.25
CA LEU A 154 1.85 -2.30 -9.61
C LEU A 154 2.68 -3.54 -9.98
N THR A 155 3.94 -3.58 -9.53
CA THR A 155 4.90 -4.64 -9.88
C THR A 155 5.02 -5.73 -8.80
N PHE A 156 4.29 -5.61 -7.69
CA PHE A 156 4.31 -6.59 -6.61
C PHE A 156 3.69 -7.89 -7.07
N ASN A 157 4.41 -9.00 -6.90
CA ASN A 157 3.88 -10.34 -7.16
C ASN A 157 4.63 -11.38 -6.31
N LEU A 158 3.87 -12.12 -5.50
CA LEU A 158 4.35 -13.20 -4.65
C LEU A 158 3.91 -14.60 -5.11
N GLU A 159 3.32 -14.77 -6.30
CA GLU A 159 2.77 -16.05 -6.79
C GLU A 159 3.73 -17.24 -6.61
N ASP A 160 5.00 -17.05 -6.91
CA ASP A 160 6.01 -18.12 -6.82
C ASP A 160 6.41 -18.50 -5.38
N ARG A 161 6.05 -17.67 -4.39
CA ARG A 161 6.55 -17.81 -3.01
C ARG A 161 5.50 -17.72 -1.92
N ILE A 162 4.27 -17.34 -2.24
CA ILE A 162 3.19 -17.17 -1.26
C ILE A 162 2.91 -18.47 -0.48
N LYS A 163 3.06 -19.63 -1.13
CA LYS A 163 2.94 -20.96 -0.50
C LYS A 163 4.02 -21.27 0.54
N ASN A 164 5.06 -20.46 0.63
CA ASN A 164 6.10 -20.57 1.66
C ASN A 164 5.79 -19.71 2.90
N LEU A 165 4.68 -18.96 2.91
CA LEU A 165 4.24 -18.19 4.08
C LEU A 165 3.70 -19.14 5.15
N ASN A 166 4.59 -19.62 6.02
CA ASN A 166 4.31 -20.70 6.98
C ASN A 166 3.88 -20.22 8.39
N VAL A 167 3.54 -18.94 8.53
CA VAL A 167 3.08 -18.36 9.79
C VAL A 167 1.54 -18.28 9.81
N PRO A 168 0.88 -18.37 10.96
CA PRO A 168 -0.55 -18.11 11.04
C PRO A 168 -0.90 -16.69 10.55
N VAL A 169 -1.87 -16.61 9.63
CA VAL A 169 -2.35 -15.35 9.05
C VAL A 169 -3.81 -15.10 9.40
N LEU A 170 -4.13 -13.87 9.81
CA LEU A 170 -5.49 -13.36 9.90
C LEU A 170 -5.68 -12.24 8.87
N ALA A 171 -6.63 -12.42 7.93
CA ALA A 171 -7.01 -11.37 6.99
C ALA A 171 -8.34 -10.72 7.40
N LEU A 172 -8.38 -9.39 7.42
CA LEU A 172 -9.53 -8.57 7.75
C LEU A 172 -9.79 -7.56 6.62
N ARG A 173 -11.04 -7.39 6.20
CA ARG A 173 -11.46 -6.36 5.24
C ARG A 173 -12.74 -5.69 5.75
N GLY A 174 -12.86 -4.38 5.56
CA GLY A 174 -14.14 -3.70 5.73
C GLY A 174 -15.07 -3.95 4.54
N ASP A 175 -16.35 -4.24 4.78
CA ASP A 175 -17.32 -4.52 3.71
C ASP A 175 -17.42 -3.39 2.68
N SER A 176 -17.19 -2.16 3.14
CA SER A 176 -17.29 -0.91 2.38
C SER A 176 -15.96 -0.42 1.79
N ASP A 177 -14.90 -1.22 1.84
CA ASP A 177 -13.61 -0.81 1.28
C ASP A 177 -13.70 -0.71 -0.26
N LEU A 178 -13.52 0.49 -0.79
CA LEU A 178 -13.56 0.78 -2.22
C LEU A 178 -12.18 0.76 -2.88
N VAL A 179 -11.11 0.67 -2.08
CA VAL A 179 -9.73 0.63 -2.56
C VAL A 179 -9.31 -0.82 -2.73
N VAL A 180 -9.44 -1.61 -1.66
CA VAL A 180 -9.13 -3.05 -1.69
C VAL A 180 -10.42 -3.85 -1.82
N THR A 181 -10.58 -4.47 -2.99
CA THR A 181 -11.78 -5.27 -3.27
C THR A 181 -11.80 -6.56 -2.46
N LYS A 182 -12.99 -7.14 -2.35
CA LYS A 182 -13.18 -8.44 -1.71
C LYS A 182 -12.32 -9.53 -2.36
N ASP A 183 -12.33 -9.59 -3.69
CA ASP A 183 -11.61 -10.58 -4.48
C ASP A 183 -10.09 -10.54 -4.23
N MET A 184 -9.51 -9.34 -4.09
CA MET A 184 -8.07 -9.18 -3.78
C MET A 184 -7.68 -9.79 -2.43
N VAL A 185 -8.58 -9.72 -1.44
CA VAL A 185 -8.35 -10.32 -0.12
C VAL A 185 -8.60 -11.83 -0.17
N GLU A 186 -9.69 -12.27 -0.79
CA GLU A 186 -10.04 -13.69 -0.89
C GLU A 186 -8.97 -14.48 -1.66
N GLU A 187 -8.47 -13.97 -2.78
CA GLU A 187 -7.41 -14.65 -3.54
C GLU A 187 -6.12 -14.81 -2.74
N THR A 188 -5.81 -13.84 -1.85
CA THR A 188 -4.65 -13.93 -0.96
C THR A 188 -4.87 -14.99 0.12
N VAL A 189 -6.07 -15.06 0.70
CA VAL A 189 -6.44 -16.06 1.70
C VAL A 189 -6.45 -17.48 1.12
N GLU A 190 -6.90 -17.65 -0.12
CA GLU A 190 -6.87 -18.95 -0.83
C GLU A 190 -5.45 -19.38 -1.23
N ALA A 191 -4.55 -18.41 -1.40
CA ALA A 191 -3.16 -18.66 -1.80
C ALA A 191 -2.26 -19.11 -0.65
N ILE A 192 -2.65 -18.92 0.61
CA ILE A 192 -1.87 -19.28 1.81
C ILE A 192 -2.32 -20.59 2.45
#